data_AF-A0A8C9FNS9-F1
#
_entry.id   AF-A0A8C9FNS9-F1
#
_cell.length_a   1.000
_cell.length_b   1.000
_cell.length_c   1.000
_cell.angle_alpha   90.00
_cell.angle_beta   90.00
_cell.angle_gamma   90.00
#
_symmetry.space_group_name_H-M   'P 1'
#
loop_
_entity.id
_entity.type
_entity.pdbx_description
1 polymer ?
#
loop_
_entity_poly.entity_id
_entity_poly.type
_entity_poly.pdbx_seq_one_letter_code
_entity_poly.pdbx_strand_id
1 'polypeptide(L)'
;MFIGTADDRYLRPHAFYQVHRITGKTVATASQEIIIASTKVLEIPLLPENNMSASIDCAGILKLRNSDIELRKGETDIGRKNTRVRLVFRVHIPQPSGKVLSLQTASIPVECSQRSAQELPQIEKYSINSCSVNGGHEMVVTGSNFLPESKIIFFEKGQGKCFPTVISEEQNKKHYLSFTLGRKDDFTNTKMESEVAV
;
A
#
# COMPACT_ATOMS: atom_id res chain seq x y z
N MET A 1 4.59 20.44 6.27
CA MET A 1 4.25 19.24 5.47
C MET A 1 3.01 19.49 4.63
N PHE A 2 2.92 18.97 3.40
CA PHE A 2 1.70 19.03 2.58
C PHE A 2 1.53 17.75 1.75
N ILE A 3 0.37 17.58 1.12
CA ILE A 3 0.10 16.44 0.23
C ILE A 3 0.47 16.80 -1.20
N GLY A 4 1.43 16.08 -1.76
CA GLY A 4 1.94 16.26 -3.11
C GLY A 4 1.49 15.19 -4.10
N THR A 5 1.72 15.45 -5.37
CA THR A 5 1.56 14.47 -6.45
C THR A 5 2.53 13.31 -6.29
N ALA A 6 2.11 12.12 -6.73
CA ALA A 6 2.94 10.91 -6.72
C ALA A 6 3.53 10.54 -8.09
N ASP A 7 3.30 11.36 -9.11
CA ASP A 7 3.87 11.15 -10.45
C ASP A 7 5.39 11.36 -10.45
N ASP A 8 6.11 10.71 -11.37
CA ASP A 8 7.57 10.82 -11.50
C ASP A 8 8.02 12.16 -12.13
N ARG A 9 7.10 13.13 -12.21
CA ARG A 9 7.35 14.47 -12.73
C ARG A 9 7.70 15.41 -11.57
N TYR A 10 7.46 16.71 -11.78
CA TYR A 10 7.65 17.73 -10.76
C TYR A 10 6.67 17.57 -9.60
N LEU A 11 7.22 17.45 -8.39
CA LEU A 11 6.46 17.43 -7.15
C LEU A 11 5.69 18.73 -6.96
N ARG A 12 4.36 18.64 -6.96
CA ARG A 12 3.44 19.77 -6.79
C ARG A 12 2.36 19.42 -5.77
N PRO A 13 1.71 20.42 -5.13
CA PRO A 13 0.55 20.15 -4.29
C PRO A 13 -0.54 19.38 -5.04
N HIS A 14 -1.11 18.35 -4.41
CA HIS A 14 -2.17 17.56 -5.02
C HIS A 14 -3.47 18.37 -5.10
N ALA A 15 -4.15 18.36 -6.25
CA ALA A 15 -5.38 19.13 -6.42
C ALA A 15 -6.58 18.56 -5.63
N PHE A 16 -6.67 17.22 -5.58
CA PHE A 16 -7.82 16.50 -4.99
C PHE A 16 -7.62 16.03 -3.56
N TYR A 17 -6.42 16.17 -3.01
CA TYR A 17 -6.09 15.73 -1.65
C TYR A 17 -5.36 16.85 -0.92
N GLN A 18 -5.71 17.07 0.34
CA GLN A 18 -5.06 18.04 1.22
C GLN A 18 -4.65 17.38 2.53
N VAL A 19 -3.67 17.99 3.19
CA VAL A 19 -3.37 17.59 4.57
C VAL A 19 -4.51 18.07 5.45
N HIS A 20 -4.84 17.26 6.44
CA HIS A 20 -5.80 17.61 7.48
C HIS A 20 -5.15 17.44 8.84
N ARG A 21 -5.21 18.48 9.67
CA ARG A 21 -4.75 18.38 11.06
C ARG A 21 -5.66 17.45 11.86
N ILE A 22 -5.07 16.43 12.47
CA ILE A 22 -5.73 15.54 13.42
C ILE A 22 -5.46 16.07 14.84
N THR A 23 -6.49 16.06 15.67
CA THR A 23 -6.41 16.40 17.09
C THR A 23 -7.10 15.32 17.91
N GLY A 24 -6.58 14.99 19.09
CA GLY A 24 -7.21 14.02 19.97
C GLY A 24 -6.33 13.70 21.18
N LYS A 25 -6.88 12.97 22.16
CA LYS A 25 -6.16 12.59 23.39
C LYS A 25 -4.92 11.72 23.12
N THR A 26 -4.93 10.98 22.02
CA THR A 26 -3.85 10.09 21.59
C THR A 26 -2.85 10.76 20.65
N VAL A 27 -3.08 12.02 20.25
CA VAL A 27 -2.18 12.78 19.39
C VAL A 27 -1.26 13.59 20.27
N ALA A 28 0.01 13.24 20.29
CA ALA A 28 1.02 13.89 21.13
C ALA A 28 1.72 15.03 20.40
N THR A 29 1.80 14.98 19.07
CA THR A 29 2.57 15.97 18.31
C THR A 29 1.81 17.26 18.13
N ALA A 30 2.35 18.35 18.68
CA ALA A 30 1.87 19.70 18.44
C ALA A 30 1.95 20.03 16.94
N SER A 31 0.90 20.64 16.40
CA SER A 31 0.85 21.00 14.99
C SER A 31 -0.09 22.16 14.73
N GLN A 32 0.11 22.84 13.60
CA GLN A 32 -0.73 23.94 13.15
C GLN A 32 -1.06 23.77 11.67
N GLU A 33 -2.32 23.98 11.30
CA GLU A 33 -2.73 24.02 9.90
C GLU A 33 -2.70 25.47 9.42
N ILE A 34 -2.00 25.72 8.31
CA ILE A 34 -1.93 27.02 7.64
C ILE A 34 -2.21 26.86 6.15
N ILE A 35 -2.48 27.97 5.47
CA ILE A 35 -2.69 27.99 4.01
C ILE A 35 -1.58 28.84 3.38
N ILE A 36 -0.81 28.24 2.47
CA ILE A 36 0.21 28.92 1.67
C ILE A 36 -0.14 28.73 0.20
N ALA A 37 -0.33 29.81 -0.55
CA ALA A 37 -0.67 29.78 -1.98
C ALA A 37 -1.81 28.78 -2.30
N SER A 38 -2.92 28.87 -1.53
CA SER A 38 -4.09 27.98 -1.63
C SER A 38 -3.83 26.48 -1.35
N THR A 39 -2.65 26.14 -0.83
CA THR A 39 -2.29 24.80 -0.38
C THR A 39 -2.34 24.75 1.14
N LYS A 40 -3.07 23.78 1.70
CA LYS A 40 -3.01 23.50 3.14
C LYS A 40 -1.65 22.89 3.48
N VAL A 41 -1.01 23.43 4.51
CA VAL A 41 0.27 22.98 5.04
C VAL A 41 0.10 22.73 6.53
N LEU A 42 0.58 21.57 6.99
CA LEU A 42 0.68 21.24 8.41
C LEU A 42 2.09 21.56 8.90
N GLU A 43 2.21 22.55 9.76
CA GLU A 43 3.44 22.89 10.46
C GLU A 43 3.58 22.05 11.72
N ILE A 44 4.79 21.50 11.90
CA ILE A 44 5.15 20.63 13.01
C ILE A 44 6.50 21.13 13.51
N PRO A 45 6.64 21.42 14.82
CA PRO A 45 7.88 21.92 15.36
C PRO A 45 8.96 20.82 15.31
N LEU A 46 10.14 21.18 14.82
CA LEU A 46 11.35 20.38 14.94
C LEU A 46 12.25 21.06 15.95
N LEU A 47 12.50 20.35 17.05
CA LEU A 47 13.16 20.87 18.23
C LEU A 47 14.52 20.19 18.42
N PRO A 48 15.60 20.93 18.73
CA PRO A 48 16.92 20.34 18.99
C PRO A 48 16.92 19.32 20.13
N GLU A 49 16.06 19.52 21.13
CA GLU A 49 15.91 18.64 22.29
C GLU A 49 15.49 17.21 21.88
N ASN A 50 14.84 17.09 20.72
CA ASN A 50 14.41 15.82 20.13
C ASN A 50 15.29 15.41 18.94
N ASN A 51 16.55 15.86 18.89
CA ASN A 51 17.50 15.60 17.80
C ASN A 51 16.96 16.00 16.41
N MET A 52 16.20 17.10 16.34
CA MET A 52 15.54 17.53 15.09
C MET A 52 14.68 16.42 14.45
N SER A 53 14.05 15.60 15.30
CA SER A 53 13.16 14.52 14.91
C SER A 53 11.73 14.78 15.41
N ALA A 54 10.75 14.36 14.62
CA ALA A 54 9.34 14.42 14.98
C ALA A 54 8.61 13.17 14.47
N SER A 55 7.79 12.57 15.32
CA SER A 55 6.79 11.58 14.90
C SER A 55 5.57 12.30 14.32
N ILE A 56 4.97 11.77 13.27
CA ILE A 56 3.86 12.41 12.57
C ILE A 56 2.57 11.62 12.84
N ASP A 57 1.95 11.87 14.00
CA ASP A 57 0.67 11.30 14.43
C ASP A 57 -0.52 12.27 14.26
N CYS A 58 -0.24 13.51 13.86
CA CYS A 58 -1.19 14.62 13.77
C CYS A 58 -1.67 14.92 12.34
N ALA A 59 -1.40 14.04 11.37
CA ALA A 59 -1.66 14.29 9.95
C ALA A 59 -2.60 13.26 9.33
N GLY A 60 -3.68 13.75 8.73
CA GLY A 60 -4.59 12.99 7.88
C GLY A 60 -4.51 13.42 6.41
N ILE A 61 -5.01 12.57 5.53
CA ILE A 61 -5.16 12.86 4.09
C ILE A 61 -6.65 13.05 3.81
N LEU A 62 -7.04 14.28 3.46
CA LEU A 62 -8.43 14.63 3.17
C LEU A 62 -8.67 14.65 1.66
N LYS A 63 -9.59 13.78 1.20
CA LYS A 63 -10.10 13.82 -0.18
C LYS A 63 -11.09 14.97 -0.33
N LEU A 64 -10.82 15.86 -1.28
CA LEU A 64 -11.75 16.91 -1.67
C LEU A 64 -12.78 16.38 -2.66
N ARG A 65 -13.99 16.94 -2.64
CA ARG A 65 -15.04 16.58 -3.59
C ARG A 65 -14.64 17.02 -5.01
N ASN A 66 -14.86 16.15 -5.99
CA ASN A 66 -14.42 16.41 -7.37
C ASN A 66 -15.09 17.65 -7.97
N SER A 67 -16.39 17.84 -7.75
CA SER A 67 -17.14 19.02 -8.20
C SER A 67 -16.51 20.32 -7.73
N ASP A 68 -16.01 20.35 -6.49
CA ASP A 68 -15.46 21.55 -5.88
C ASP A 68 -14.09 21.91 -6.47
N ILE A 69 -13.36 20.94 -7.04
CA ILE A 69 -12.07 21.14 -7.71
C ILE A 69 -12.27 21.55 -9.16
N GLU A 70 -13.18 20.89 -9.87
CA GLU A 70 -13.51 21.19 -11.26
C GLU A 70 -13.94 22.66 -11.41
N LEU A 71 -14.78 23.15 -10.49
CA LEU A 71 -15.23 24.54 -10.45
C LEU A 71 -14.09 25.56 -10.17
N ARG A 72 -13.02 25.16 -9.48
CA ARG A 72 -11.93 26.05 -9.08
C ARG A 72 -10.73 26.04 -10.02
N LYS A 73 -10.43 24.89 -10.62
CA LYS A 73 -9.17 24.67 -11.37
C LYS A 73 -9.35 24.30 -12.82
N GLY A 74 -10.57 24.01 -13.29
CA GLY A 74 -10.80 23.55 -14.67
C GLY A 74 -10.08 22.24 -15.02
N GLU A 75 -9.51 21.54 -14.03
CA GLU A 75 -8.88 20.22 -14.20
C GLU A 75 -9.99 19.17 -14.26
N THR A 76 -10.45 18.88 -15.46
CA THR A 76 -11.44 17.82 -15.72
C THR A 76 -10.72 16.47 -15.93
N ASP A 77 -11.27 15.43 -15.32
CA ASP A 77 -10.93 14.00 -15.44
C ASP A 77 -9.58 13.46 -14.92
N ILE A 78 -8.49 14.23 -14.91
CA ILE A 78 -7.18 13.70 -14.45
C ILE A 78 -7.21 13.32 -12.95
N GLY A 79 -7.97 14.06 -12.15
CA GLY A 79 -8.11 13.82 -10.72
C GLY A 79 -8.91 12.60 -10.31
N ARG A 80 -9.85 12.15 -11.16
CA ARG A 80 -10.75 11.03 -10.83
C ARG A 80 -10.00 9.71 -10.69
N LYS A 81 -8.88 9.55 -11.42
CA LYS A 81 -8.06 8.34 -11.43
C LYS A 81 -6.75 8.49 -10.63
N ASN A 82 -6.42 9.70 -10.20
CA ASN A 82 -5.19 9.98 -9.48
C ASN A 82 -5.41 9.90 -7.97
N THR A 83 -5.36 8.67 -7.45
CA THR A 83 -5.54 8.35 -6.03
C THR A 83 -4.23 8.18 -5.28
N ARG A 84 -3.08 8.39 -5.95
CA ARG A 84 -1.75 8.24 -5.35
C ARG A 84 -1.18 9.60 -4.97
N VAL A 85 -0.71 9.70 -3.74
CA VAL A 85 -0.14 10.93 -3.18
C VAL A 85 1.21 10.69 -2.55
N ARG A 86 1.97 11.75 -2.27
CA ARG A 86 3.16 11.70 -1.41
C ARG A 86 3.00 12.69 -0.27
N LEU A 87 3.50 12.34 0.91
CA LEU A 87 3.71 13.29 2.00
C LEU A 87 4.97 14.07 1.68
N VAL A 88 4.86 15.40 1.60
CA VAL A 88 5.98 16.28 1.27
C VAL A 88 6.38 17.06 2.51
N PHE A 89 7.64 16.91 2.89
CA PHE A 89 8.26 17.58 4.02
C PHE A 89 9.21 18.64 3.50
N ARG A 90 9.11 19.85 4.05
CA ARG A 90 9.98 20.97 3.70
C ARG A 90 10.38 21.68 4.97
N VAL A 91 11.67 22.01 5.08
CA VAL A 91 12.23 22.83 6.15
C VAL A 91 12.96 24.03 5.55
N HIS A 92 12.91 25.14 6.27
CA HIS A 92 13.59 26.39 5.92
C HIS A 92 14.62 26.68 7.01
N ILE A 93 15.90 26.66 6.64
CA ILE A 93 17.02 26.86 7.57
C ILE A 93 17.62 28.24 7.29
N PRO A 94 17.44 29.22 8.20
CA PRO A 94 18.11 30.51 8.09
C PRO A 94 19.64 30.32 8.13
N GLN A 95 20.35 30.96 7.22
CA GLN A 95 21.81 30.91 7.13
C GLN A 95 22.43 32.19 7.69
N PRO A 96 23.67 32.16 8.21
CA PRO A 96 24.38 33.36 8.69
C PRO A 96 24.52 34.46 7.63
N SER A 97 24.47 34.10 6.35
CA SER A 97 24.51 35.04 5.21
C SER A 97 23.21 35.82 4.99
N GLY A 98 22.16 35.59 5.80
CA GLY A 98 20.82 36.15 5.61
C GLY A 98 19.98 35.42 4.54
N LYS A 99 20.56 34.45 3.82
CA LYS A 99 19.83 33.57 2.89
C LYS A 99 19.07 32.49 3.67
N VAL A 100 18.06 31.90 3.05
CA VAL A 100 17.33 30.74 3.58
C VAL A 100 17.64 29.52 2.73
N LEU A 101 18.13 28.45 3.36
CA LEU A 101 18.28 27.15 2.72
C LEU A 101 16.98 26.36 2.85
N SER A 102 16.41 25.92 1.73
CA SER A 102 15.22 25.07 1.72
C SER A 102 15.58 23.64 1.39
N LEU A 103 15.30 22.72 2.32
CA LEU A 103 15.42 21.28 2.08
C LEU A 103 14.02 20.69 1.93
N GLN A 104 13.86 19.78 0.99
CA GLN A 104 12.58 19.11 0.74
C GLN A 104 12.81 17.62 0.48
N THR A 105 11.94 16.80 1.06
CA THR A 105 11.88 15.36 0.79
C THR A 105 10.42 14.92 0.64
N ALA A 106 10.21 13.83 -0.09
CA ALA A 106 8.89 13.25 -0.31
C ALA A 106 8.91 11.77 0.14
N SER A 107 7.82 11.33 0.75
CA SER A 107 7.63 9.91 1.10
C SER A 107 7.55 9.03 -0.14
N ILE A 108 7.54 7.71 0.08
CA ILE A 108 7.00 6.77 -0.91
C ILE A 108 5.54 7.13 -1.25
N PRO A 109 5.05 6.76 -2.45
CA PRO A 109 3.65 6.96 -2.81
C PRO A 109 2.71 6.23 -1.86
N VAL A 110 1.62 6.90 -1.49
CA VAL A 110 0.52 6.37 -0.68
C VAL A 110 -0.71 6.24 -1.58
N GLU A 111 -1.31 5.04 -1.60
CA GLU A 111 -2.56 4.78 -2.30
C GLU A 111 -3.74 5.20 -1.42
N CYS A 112 -4.53 6.16 -1.90
CA CYS A 112 -5.68 6.75 -1.19
C CYS A 112 -7.03 6.37 -1.80
N SER A 113 -7.05 5.45 -2.77
CA SER A 113 -8.31 4.78 -3.12
C SER A 113 -8.82 4.03 -1.90
N GLN A 114 -10.14 3.99 -1.75
CA GLN A 114 -10.74 3.01 -0.88
C GLN A 114 -10.33 1.66 -1.46
N ARG A 115 -9.49 0.92 -0.73
CA ARG A 115 -9.34 -0.50 -1.02
C ARG A 115 -10.76 -1.05 -0.95
N SER A 116 -11.29 -1.57 -2.05
CA SER A 116 -12.36 -2.56 -1.91
C SER A 116 -11.88 -3.49 -0.82
N ALA A 117 -12.75 -3.86 0.11
CA ALA A 117 -12.46 -4.94 1.03
C ALA A 117 -12.42 -6.26 0.24
N GLN A 118 -11.57 -6.33 -0.79
CA GLN A 118 -11.12 -7.57 -1.38
C GLN A 118 -10.16 -8.11 -0.33
N GLU A 119 -10.79 -8.76 0.65
CA GLU A 119 -10.10 -9.49 1.69
C GLU A 119 -9.10 -10.44 1.02
N LEU A 120 -7.91 -10.57 1.61
CA LEU A 120 -6.90 -11.46 1.05
C LEU A 120 -7.44 -12.90 1.06
N PRO A 121 -7.10 -13.72 0.05
CA PRO A 121 -7.47 -15.13 0.05
C PRO A 121 -6.90 -15.80 1.30
N GLN A 122 -7.76 -16.49 2.05
CA GLN A 122 -7.37 -17.16 3.29
C GLN A 122 -7.68 -18.64 3.18
N ILE A 123 -6.67 -19.48 3.43
CA ILE A 123 -6.84 -20.93 3.51
C ILE A 123 -7.20 -21.31 4.95
N GLU A 124 -8.31 -22.02 5.13
CA GLU A 124 -8.71 -22.60 6.42
C GLU A 124 -8.31 -24.07 6.53
N LYS A 125 -8.53 -24.83 5.45
CA LYS A 125 -8.30 -26.28 5.42
C LYS A 125 -7.90 -26.76 4.04
N TYR A 126 -7.13 -27.84 4.01
CA TYR A 126 -6.86 -28.62 2.82
C TYR A 126 -7.15 -30.11 3.05
N SER A 127 -7.53 -30.84 1.99
CA SER A 127 -7.88 -32.26 2.06
C SER A 127 -6.68 -33.19 2.27
N ILE A 128 -5.51 -32.82 1.75
CA ILE A 128 -4.28 -33.62 1.81
C ILE A 128 -3.09 -32.75 2.22
N ASN A 129 -2.15 -33.34 2.96
CA ASN A 129 -0.95 -32.68 3.48
C ASN A 129 0.36 -33.28 2.92
N SER A 130 0.24 -34.30 2.07
CA SER A 130 1.34 -35.03 1.46
C SER A 130 0.85 -35.73 0.19
N CYS A 131 1.74 -35.91 -0.78
CA CYS A 131 1.47 -36.64 -2.01
C CYS A 131 2.77 -37.22 -2.58
N SER A 132 2.66 -38.06 -3.61
CA SER A 132 3.83 -38.50 -4.39
C SER A 132 4.48 -37.32 -5.12
N VAL A 133 5.79 -37.39 -5.35
CA VAL A 133 6.56 -36.47 -6.22
C VAL A 133 6.02 -36.40 -7.64
N ASN A 134 5.36 -37.47 -8.08
CA ASN A 134 4.75 -37.54 -9.40
C ASN A 134 3.50 -36.64 -9.53
N GLY A 135 2.99 -36.09 -8.42
CA GLY A 135 1.77 -35.30 -8.42
C GLY A 135 0.54 -36.15 -8.76
N GLY A 136 -0.40 -35.58 -9.51
CA GLY A 136 -1.62 -36.19 -10.02
C GLY A 136 -2.75 -36.34 -9.00
N HIS A 137 -2.54 -35.93 -7.75
CA HIS A 137 -3.54 -36.05 -6.69
C HIS A 137 -4.38 -34.78 -6.60
N GLU A 138 -5.69 -34.96 -6.43
CA GLU A 138 -6.64 -33.88 -6.20
C GLU A 138 -6.50 -33.34 -4.77
N MET A 139 -6.28 -32.03 -4.65
CA MET A 139 -6.26 -31.30 -3.40
C MET A 139 -7.43 -30.33 -3.39
N VAL A 140 -8.30 -30.48 -2.39
CA VAL A 140 -9.41 -29.57 -2.14
C VAL A 140 -8.98 -28.57 -1.07
N VAL A 141 -9.10 -27.29 -1.38
CA VAL A 141 -8.79 -26.20 -0.45
C VAL A 141 -10.06 -25.44 -0.11
N THR A 142 -10.30 -25.30 1.19
CA THR A 142 -11.44 -24.58 1.77
C THR A 142 -10.94 -23.31 2.44
N GLY A 143 -11.65 -22.21 2.23
CA GLY A 143 -11.23 -20.90 2.69
C GLY A 143 -12.19 -19.81 2.24
N SER A 144 -11.73 -18.57 2.38
CA SER A 144 -12.47 -17.37 2.01
C SER A 144 -11.70 -16.54 0.99
N ASN A 145 -12.45 -15.69 0.27
CA ASN A 145 -11.90 -14.68 -0.63
C ASN A 145 -11.10 -15.21 -1.82
N PHE A 146 -11.44 -16.41 -2.27
CA PHE A 146 -10.98 -16.93 -3.54
C PHE A 146 -11.71 -16.25 -4.70
N LEU A 147 -10.93 -15.73 -5.62
CA LEU A 147 -11.38 -15.06 -6.83
C LEU A 147 -11.19 -16.01 -8.02
N PRO A 148 -11.90 -15.81 -9.14
CA PRO A 148 -11.71 -16.60 -10.36
C PRO A 148 -10.24 -16.70 -10.83
N GLU A 149 -9.43 -15.70 -10.52
CA GLU A 149 -8.01 -15.59 -10.84
C GLU A 149 -7.05 -16.10 -9.75
N SER A 150 -7.55 -16.57 -8.60
CA SER A 150 -6.73 -17.07 -7.50
C SER A 150 -5.87 -18.27 -7.92
N LYS A 151 -4.64 -18.33 -7.40
CA LYS A 151 -3.69 -19.42 -7.69
C LYS A 151 -3.08 -19.95 -6.41
N ILE A 152 -2.97 -21.28 -6.30
CA ILE A 152 -2.16 -21.90 -5.25
C ILE A 152 -0.74 -22.08 -5.77
N ILE A 153 0.22 -21.56 -5.00
CA ILE A 153 1.64 -21.68 -5.31
C ILE A 153 2.29 -22.57 -4.25
N PHE A 154 2.92 -23.64 -4.72
CA PHE A 154 3.78 -24.49 -3.91
C PHE A 154 5.23 -24.07 -4.12
N PHE A 155 5.94 -23.86 -3.01
CA PHE A 155 7.35 -23.54 -3.04
C PHE A 155 8.07 -24.09 -1.81
N GLU A 156 9.36 -24.34 -1.95
CA GLU A 156 10.24 -24.69 -0.85
C GLU A 156 11.06 -23.45 -0.45
N LYS A 157 11.13 -23.15 0.84
CA LYS A 157 12.04 -22.15 1.38
C LYS A 157 13.39 -22.81 1.70
N GLY A 158 14.36 -22.68 0.79
CA GLY A 158 15.75 -23.12 0.98
C GLY A 158 16.77 -22.01 0.66
N GLN A 159 18.06 -22.23 0.99
CA GLN A 159 19.15 -21.25 0.80
C GLN A 159 19.53 -20.98 -0.68
N GLY A 160 18.75 -21.45 -1.65
CA GLY A 160 18.99 -21.20 -3.07
C GLY A 160 17.72 -21.41 -3.90
N LYS A 161 17.48 -20.47 -4.82
CA LYS A 161 16.47 -20.45 -5.90
C LYS A 161 15.09 -21.04 -5.56
N CYS A 162 14.12 -20.15 -5.36
CA CYS A 162 12.70 -20.49 -5.28
C CYS A 162 12.18 -20.88 -6.68
N PHE A 163 11.60 -22.09 -6.81
CA PHE A 163 10.96 -22.55 -8.03
C PHE A 163 9.46 -22.72 -7.80
N PRO A 164 8.65 -21.67 -8.05
CA PRO A 164 7.21 -21.75 -7.84
C PRO A 164 6.60 -22.73 -8.83
N THR A 165 5.80 -23.68 -8.34
CA THR A 165 4.93 -24.49 -9.20
C THR A 165 3.52 -23.90 -9.09
N VAL A 166 3.01 -23.40 -10.21
CA VAL A 166 1.65 -22.85 -10.30
C VAL A 166 0.73 -23.97 -10.77
N ILE A 167 -0.31 -24.26 -10.01
CA ILE A 167 -1.37 -25.18 -10.42
C ILE A 167 -2.63 -24.34 -10.66
N SER A 168 -3.17 -24.45 -11.88
CA SER A 168 -4.42 -23.78 -12.29
C SER A 168 -5.62 -24.70 -12.11
N GLU A 169 -6.78 -24.09 -11.86
CA GLU A 169 -8.03 -24.74 -11.43
C GLU A 169 -9.04 -25.00 -12.57
N GLU A 170 -9.94 -25.96 -12.36
CA GLU A 170 -11.26 -26.07 -12.98
C GLU A 170 -12.33 -25.74 -11.93
N GLN A 171 -13.11 -24.67 -12.15
CA GLN A 171 -13.96 -24.05 -11.13
C GLN A 171 -15.23 -24.85 -10.81
N ASN A 172 -15.50 -25.12 -9.52
CA ASN A 172 -16.87 -25.38 -9.08
C ASN A 172 -17.17 -24.90 -7.63
N LYS A 173 -17.87 -23.76 -7.55
CA LYS A 173 -18.66 -23.23 -6.42
C LYS A 173 -17.92 -22.80 -5.13
N LYS A 174 -17.87 -21.46 -4.97
CA LYS A 174 -17.93 -20.57 -3.78
C LYS A 174 -17.27 -20.92 -2.43
N HIS A 175 -16.92 -22.16 -2.12
CA HIS A 175 -16.33 -22.57 -0.84
C HIS A 175 -15.23 -23.63 -0.97
N TYR A 176 -15.02 -24.19 -2.16
CA TYR A 176 -14.04 -25.24 -2.40
C TYR A 176 -13.36 -24.97 -3.74
N LEU A 177 -12.04 -25.00 -3.74
CA LEU A 177 -11.25 -25.02 -4.97
C LEU A 177 -10.57 -26.38 -5.09
N SER A 178 -10.57 -26.95 -6.29
CA SER A 178 -9.93 -28.24 -6.56
C SER A 178 -8.73 -28.08 -7.49
N PHE A 179 -7.57 -28.56 -7.02
CA PHE A 179 -6.31 -28.46 -7.74
C PHE A 179 -5.70 -29.84 -7.96
N THR A 180 -5.12 -30.07 -9.13
CA THR A 180 -4.30 -31.28 -9.38
C THR A 180 -2.83 -30.96 -9.17
N LEU A 181 -2.19 -31.61 -8.20
CA LEU A 181 -0.76 -31.45 -7.95
C LEU A 181 0.04 -31.80 -9.22
N GLY A 182 0.74 -30.83 -9.81
CA GLY A 182 1.57 -31.07 -10.99
C GLY A 182 2.81 -31.91 -10.68
N ARG A 183 3.34 -32.60 -11.69
CA ARG A 183 4.61 -33.33 -11.58
C ARG A 183 5.78 -32.35 -11.39
N LYS A 184 6.68 -32.65 -10.45
CA LYS A 184 8.01 -32.03 -10.42
C LYS A 184 9.07 -33.09 -10.12
N ASP A 185 10.10 -33.09 -10.96
CA ASP A 185 11.30 -33.90 -10.75
C ASP A 185 12.05 -33.36 -9.50
N ASP A 186 12.38 -34.27 -8.59
CA ASP A 186 13.13 -34.09 -7.33
C ASP A 186 12.44 -33.40 -6.13
N PHE A 187 11.62 -34.14 -5.37
CA PHE A 187 11.30 -33.76 -3.98
C PHE A 187 11.15 -34.95 -3.02
N THR A 188 12.21 -35.30 -2.29
CA THR A 188 12.09 -36.20 -1.13
C THR A 188 11.58 -35.42 0.10
N ASN A 189 10.36 -35.73 0.53
CA ASN A 189 9.77 -35.42 1.84
C ASN A 189 9.82 -33.93 2.25
N THR A 190 8.84 -33.13 1.84
CA THR A 190 8.80 -31.69 2.14
C THR A 190 7.47 -31.29 2.79
N LYS A 191 7.58 -30.52 3.87
CA LYS A 191 6.47 -29.88 4.55
C LYS A 191 5.89 -28.79 3.62
N MET A 192 4.65 -28.94 3.18
CA MET A 192 3.98 -27.95 2.32
C MET A 192 3.63 -26.71 3.13
N GLU A 193 4.24 -25.57 2.81
CA GLU A 193 3.69 -24.25 3.12
C GLU A 193 3.05 -23.70 1.84
N SER A 194 1.74 -23.48 1.85
CA SER A 194 1.00 -22.90 0.73
C SER A 194 0.80 -21.41 0.94
N GLU A 195 1.16 -20.59 -0.05
CA GLU A 195 0.85 -19.17 -0.09
C GLU A 195 0.01 -18.89 -1.34
N VAL A 196 -1.12 -18.21 -1.18
CA VAL A 196 -1.97 -17.80 -2.30
C VAL A 196 -1.53 -16.41 -2.72
N ALA A 197 -0.98 -16.29 -3.93
CA ALA A 197 -0.65 -15.00 -4.51
C ALA A 197 -1.81 -14.50 -5.39
N VAL A 198 -2.08 -13.20 -5.31
CA VAL A 198 -2.95 -12.46 -6.24
C VAL A 198 -2.14 -12.04 -7.47
#